data_AF-A0A522AIN7-F1
#
_entry.id   AF-A0A522AIN7-F1
#
_cell.length_a   1.000
_cell.length_b   1.000
_cell.length_c   1.000
_cell.angle_alpha   90.00
_cell.angle_beta   90.00
_cell.angle_gamma   90.00
#
_symmetry.space_group_name_H-M   'P 1'
#
loop_
_entity.id
_entity.type
_entity.pdbx_description
1 polymer ?
#
loop_
_entity_poly.entity_id
_entity_poly.type
_entity_poly.pdbx_seq_one_letter_code
_entity_poly.pdbx_strand_id
1 'polypeptide(L)'
;MSANRFIGTMLALTFSSFIARAADEILPATNRVISADLQQVKGPRSMVWQDCVGAGRVAEGLRDGWRRQLEECHREIGFKYIRMHGLLQDELGVYSEVNGVPRYNWQYIDDVYDFLLSIGMKPFVEFGFMPNALKSGSGKIFWWNANVTPPNDYAKWDALITALVKHWTQRYGESEVETWRFEVWNEPNYPGFWHPPTNSTPRDAYFRLYEHTARDVKSVGTDYLVGGPAGAGPVWTKELIELCQSNRIPIDFISYHAYGLGGGPSGLDEYGNNKLYLSPNLHSVADIVNSQP
;
A
#
# COMPACT_ATOMS: atom_id res chain seq x y z
N MET A 1 39.00 -5.02 -93.47
CA MET A 1 39.53 -3.65 -93.35
C MET A 1 38.59 -2.86 -92.45
N SER A 2 39.12 -2.37 -91.31
CA SER A 2 38.79 -1.17 -90.49
C SER A 2 37.32 -0.70 -90.37
N ALA A 3 36.80 -0.21 -89.25
CA ALA A 3 37.40 0.25 -88.00
C ALA A 3 36.30 0.44 -86.94
N ASN A 4 36.67 0.28 -85.66
CA ASN A 4 35.92 0.68 -84.48
C ASN A 4 35.89 2.21 -84.31
N ARG A 5 34.79 2.75 -83.77
CA ARG A 5 34.74 4.06 -83.11
C ARG A 5 34.31 3.89 -81.66
N PHE A 6 35.16 4.37 -80.75
CA PHE A 6 34.90 4.56 -79.32
C PHE A 6 34.31 5.96 -79.11
N ILE A 7 33.31 6.08 -78.23
CA ILE A 7 32.93 7.32 -77.55
C ILE A 7 32.91 6.99 -76.06
N GLY A 8 33.77 7.65 -75.29
CA GLY A 8 33.83 7.56 -73.83
C GLY A 8 32.92 8.60 -73.18
N THR A 9 32.26 8.20 -72.09
CA THR A 9 31.48 9.07 -71.21
C THR A 9 32.14 9.09 -69.83
N MET A 10 32.23 10.29 -69.25
CA MET A 10 32.92 10.61 -68.01
C MET A 10 31.90 10.81 -66.86
N LEU A 11 32.38 10.58 -65.63
CA LEU A 11 31.90 11.03 -64.30
C LEU A 11 30.73 10.28 -63.62
N ALA A 12 31.02 9.73 -62.43
CA ALA A 12 30.64 10.33 -61.13
C ALA A 12 31.27 9.55 -59.96
N LEU A 13 32.02 10.24 -59.09
CA LEU A 13 32.58 9.72 -57.83
C LEU A 13 31.57 9.95 -56.70
N THR A 14 31.17 8.90 -56.01
CA THR A 14 30.34 8.97 -54.79
C THR A 14 31.21 8.67 -53.56
N PHE A 15 31.29 9.63 -52.64
CA PHE A 15 31.87 9.46 -51.30
C PHE A 15 30.85 8.72 -50.43
N SER A 16 31.17 7.50 -49.98
CA SER A 16 30.40 6.81 -48.94
C SER A 16 30.97 7.16 -47.56
N SER A 17 30.18 7.84 -46.75
CA SER A 17 30.43 8.04 -45.32
C SER A 17 30.10 6.76 -44.55
N PHE A 18 31.13 6.09 -44.02
CA PHE A 18 30.94 4.98 -43.09
C PHE A 18 30.57 5.54 -41.71
N ILE A 19 29.31 5.38 -41.30
CA ILE A 19 28.90 5.51 -39.90
C ILE A 19 29.26 4.19 -39.22
N ALA A 20 30.36 4.18 -38.46
CA ALA A 20 30.67 3.08 -37.56
C ALA A 20 29.65 3.08 -36.42
N ARG A 21 28.70 2.13 -36.42
CA ARG A 21 27.95 1.77 -35.22
C ARG A 21 28.96 1.17 -34.25
N ALA A 22 29.16 1.78 -33.09
CA ALA A 22 29.76 1.10 -31.97
C ALA A 22 28.89 -0.13 -31.68
N ALA A 23 29.43 -1.32 -31.93
CA ALA A 23 28.84 -2.54 -31.43
C ALA A 23 29.03 -2.51 -29.91
N ASP A 24 27.94 -2.56 -29.14
CA ASP A 24 28.02 -2.87 -27.72
C ASP A 24 28.76 -4.21 -27.59
N GLU A 25 29.95 -4.19 -26.99
CA GLU A 25 30.70 -5.40 -26.68
C GLU A 25 29.86 -6.24 -25.70
N ILE A 26 29.34 -7.37 -26.18
CA ILE A 26 28.75 -8.40 -25.33
C ILE A 26 29.89 -8.98 -24.51
N LEU A 27 30.05 -8.51 -23.27
CA LEU A 27 30.99 -9.10 -22.32
C LEU A 27 30.70 -10.61 -22.21
N PRO A 28 31.71 -11.49 -22.35
CA PRO A 28 31.50 -12.93 -22.26
C PRO A 28 30.91 -13.26 -20.90
N ALA A 29 29.82 -14.05 -20.89
CA ALA A 29 29.16 -14.48 -19.67
C ALA A 29 30.18 -15.16 -18.76
N THR A 30 30.51 -14.51 -17.64
CA THR A 30 31.39 -15.09 -16.63
C THR A 30 30.62 -16.20 -15.93
N ASN A 31 31.16 -17.42 -15.92
CA ASN A 31 30.57 -18.52 -15.16
C ASN A 31 30.53 -18.14 -13.68
N ARG A 32 29.33 -17.93 -13.13
CA ARG A 32 29.13 -17.72 -11.69
C ARG A 32 29.39 -19.03 -10.95
N VAL A 33 30.55 -19.14 -10.30
CA VAL A 33 30.85 -20.25 -9.40
C VAL A 33 30.22 -19.95 -8.04
N ILE A 34 29.28 -20.79 -7.60
CA ILE A 34 28.63 -20.71 -6.30
C ILE A 34 29.14 -21.88 -5.45
N SER A 35 29.76 -21.59 -4.31
CA SER A 35 30.18 -22.59 -3.32
C SER A 35 29.53 -22.28 -1.97
N ALA A 36 29.19 -23.33 -1.22
CA ALA A 36 28.63 -23.23 0.12
C ALA A 36 29.34 -24.23 1.03
N ASP A 37 29.83 -23.75 2.18
CA ASP A 37 30.38 -24.58 3.25
C ASP A 37 29.30 -24.76 4.33
N LEU A 38 28.80 -25.98 4.47
CA LEU A 38 27.73 -26.30 5.42
C LEU A 38 28.17 -26.23 6.89
N GLN A 39 29.47 -26.15 7.15
CA GLN A 39 30.02 -25.96 8.50
C GLN A 39 30.10 -24.47 8.89
N GLN A 40 29.91 -23.55 7.94
CA GLN A 40 29.99 -22.10 8.17
C GLN A 40 28.61 -21.45 8.13
N VAL A 41 27.89 -21.53 9.26
CA VAL A 41 26.58 -20.88 9.43
C VAL A 41 26.75 -19.36 9.64
N LYS A 42 26.20 -18.53 8.73
CA LYS A 42 26.29 -17.06 8.79
C LYS A 42 25.29 -16.39 9.75
N GLY A 43 24.39 -17.16 10.36
CA GLY A 43 23.34 -16.66 11.26
C GLY A 43 21.93 -17.03 10.77
N PRO A 44 20.88 -16.62 11.52
CA PRO A 44 19.51 -16.91 11.16
C PRO A 44 19.11 -16.19 9.87
N ARG A 45 18.31 -16.86 9.03
CA ARG A 45 17.70 -16.24 7.86
C ARG A 45 16.58 -15.29 8.31
N SER A 46 16.55 -14.07 7.76
CA SER A 46 15.42 -13.16 7.96
C SER A 46 14.15 -13.75 7.34
N MET A 47 13.07 -13.76 8.13
CA MET A 47 11.75 -14.22 7.71
C MET A 47 10.75 -13.06 7.53
N VAL A 48 11.24 -11.82 7.41
CA VAL A 48 10.40 -10.62 7.25
C VAL A 48 9.46 -10.72 6.04
N TRP A 49 9.88 -11.44 5.00
CA TRP A 49 9.10 -11.64 3.77
C TRP A 49 7.80 -12.44 3.99
N GLN A 50 7.68 -13.19 5.10
CA GLN A 50 6.46 -13.90 5.50
C GLN A 50 5.63 -13.11 6.53
N ASP A 51 6.06 -11.92 6.93
CA ASP A 51 5.38 -11.24 8.04
C ASP A 51 3.95 -10.84 7.66
N CYS A 52 3.76 -10.20 6.50
CA CYS A 52 2.45 -9.71 6.08
C CYS A 52 2.22 -9.92 4.57
N VAL A 53 0.97 -10.17 4.19
CA VAL A 53 0.52 -10.19 2.79
C VAL A 53 -0.60 -9.17 2.58
N GLY A 54 -0.61 -8.49 1.43
CA GLY A 54 -1.71 -7.63 1.03
C GLY A 54 -2.83 -8.43 0.36
N ALA A 55 -4.07 -7.97 0.51
CA ALA A 55 -5.20 -8.47 -0.27
C ALA A 55 -6.10 -7.31 -0.73
N GLY A 56 -7.24 -7.63 -1.35
CA GLY A 56 -8.25 -6.65 -1.73
C GLY A 56 -8.92 -6.00 -0.53
N ARG A 57 -10.22 -5.76 -0.64
CA ARG A 57 -11.00 -5.13 0.43
C ARG A 57 -11.54 -6.16 1.42
N VAL A 58 -11.68 -5.78 2.69
CA VAL A 58 -12.06 -6.67 3.81
C VAL A 58 -13.32 -7.49 3.51
N ALA A 59 -14.33 -6.92 2.83
CA ALA A 59 -15.56 -7.63 2.49
C ALA A 59 -15.38 -8.81 1.52
N GLU A 60 -14.28 -8.86 0.76
CA GLU A 60 -13.94 -10.04 -0.04
C GLU A 60 -13.68 -11.26 0.85
N GLY A 61 -13.25 -11.04 2.09
CA GLY A 61 -13.11 -12.06 3.13
C GLY A 61 -14.42 -12.74 3.53
N LEU A 62 -15.59 -12.24 3.10
CA LEU A 62 -16.86 -12.95 3.26
C LEU A 62 -17.07 -14.04 2.19
N ARG A 63 -16.23 -14.06 1.14
CA ARG A 63 -16.37 -15.01 0.04
C ARG A 63 -15.55 -16.27 0.32
N ASP A 64 -16.22 -17.40 0.33
CA ASP A 64 -15.63 -18.72 0.55
C ASP A 64 -14.46 -19.04 -0.42
N GLY A 65 -14.57 -18.65 -1.70
CA GLY A 65 -13.46 -18.82 -2.65
C GLY A 65 -12.20 -18.02 -2.29
N TRP A 66 -12.36 -16.82 -1.72
CA TRP A 66 -11.25 -16.00 -1.24
C TRP A 66 -10.62 -16.62 0.01
N ARG A 67 -11.45 -17.12 0.95
CA ARG A 67 -11.00 -17.78 2.18
C ARG A 67 -10.10 -18.98 1.90
N ARG A 68 -10.50 -19.87 0.97
CA ARG A 68 -9.68 -21.02 0.57
C ARG A 68 -8.32 -20.63 0.01
N GLN A 69 -8.26 -19.57 -0.81
CA GLN A 69 -7.00 -19.08 -1.37
C GLN A 69 -6.08 -18.51 -0.29
N LEU A 70 -6.65 -17.77 0.68
CA LEU A 70 -5.85 -17.26 1.79
C LEU A 70 -5.32 -18.40 2.67
N GLU A 71 -6.14 -19.42 2.95
CA GLU A 71 -5.73 -20.60 3.72
C GLU A 71 -4.59 -21.36 3.02
N GLU A 72 -4.67 -21.52 1.69
CA GLU A 72 -3.59 -22.09 0.87
C GLU A 72 -2.30 -21.27 1.00
N CYS A 73 -2.39 -19.94 0.83
CA CYS A 73 -1.26 -19.04 1.03
C CYS A 73 -0.65 -19.15 2.44
N HIS A 74 -1.48 -19.19 3.49
CA HIS A 74 -0.99 -19.35 4.86
C HIS A 74 -0.28 -20.70 5.05
N ARG A 75 -0.89 -21.79 4.60
CA ARG A 75 -0.34 -23.14 4.75
C ARG A 75 0.98 -23.32 4.01
N GLU A 76 1.10 -22.79 2.80
CA GLU A 76 2.25 -23.04 1.93
C GLU A 76 3.37 -22.02 2.09
N ILE A 77 3.00 -20.77 2.42
CA ILE A 77 3.96 -19.66 2.52
C ILE A 77 4.20 -19.28 3.98
N GLY A 78 3.22 -19.41 4.87
CA GLY A 78 3.37 -19.08 6.30
C GLY A 78 3.17 -17.60 6.64
N PHE A 79 2.34 -16.87 5.88
CA PHE A 79 2.05 -15.47 6.17
C PHE A 79 1.40 -15.29 7.54
N LYS A 80 1.89 -14.36 8.36
CA LYS A 80 1.38 -14.14 9.73
C LYS A 80 0.25 -13.11 9.79
N TYR A 81 0.39 -12.04 9.01
CA TYR A 81 -0.58 -10.95 8.96
C TYR A 81 -1.17 -10.78 7.56
N ILE A 82 -2.36 -10.18 7.51
CA ILE A 82 -2.99 -9.73 6.27
C ILE A 82 -3.42 -8.26 6.37
N ARG A 83 -3.08 -7.46 5.36
CA ARG A 83 -3.44 -6.03 5.25
C ARG A 83 -4.44 -5.83 4.11
N MET A 84 -5.57 -5.18 4.41
CA MET A 84 -6.70 -5.00 3.48
C MET A 84 -7.33 -3.62 3.62
N HIS A 85 -7.83 -3.08 2.52
CA HIS A 85 -8.60 -1.83 2.51
C HIS A 85 -10.04 -2.03 2.97
N GLY A 86 -10.71 -0.93 3.32
CA GLY A 86 -12.16 -0.87 3.32
C GLY A 86 -12.85 -1.54 4.52
N LEU A 87 -12.14 -1.70 5.63
CA LEU A 87 -12.70 -2.07 6.93
C LEU A 87 -13.98 -1.28 7.28
N LEU A 88 -13.97 0.02 6.98
CA LEU A 88 -15.04 0.96 7.32
C LEU A 88 -15.96 1.26 6.13
N GLN A 89 -15.89 0.48 5.05
CA GLN A 89 -16.87 0.58 3.98
C GLN A 89 -18.27 0.15 4.43
N ASP A 90 -19.28 0.85 3.91
CA ASP A 90 -20.69 0.59 4.25
C ASP A 90 -21.13 -0.85 3.92
N GLU A 91 -20.47 -1.55 3.00
CA GLU A 91 -20.77 -2.96 2.70
C GLU A 91 -20.54 -3.89 3.90
N LEU A 92 -19.64 -3.53 4.83
CA LEU A 92 -19.44 -4.23 6.11
C LEU A 92 -20.40 -3.76 7.20
N GLY A 93 -21.05 -2.61 7.01
CA GLY A 93 -22.08 -2.09 7.92
C GLY A 93 -21.57 -1.59 9.27
N VAL A 94 -20.24 -1.43 9.44
CA VAL A 94 -19.61 -1.07 10.73
C VAL A 94 -20.19 0.21 11.34
N TYR A 95 -20.47 1.21 10.50
CA TYR A 95 -21.02 2.49 10.94
C TYR A 95 -22.28 2.87 10.17
N SER A 96 -23.31 3.30 10.92
CA SER A 96 -24.50 3.94 10.37
C SER A 96 -25.03 4.97 11.37
N GLU A 97 -25.99 5.80 10.95
CA GLU A 97 -26.67 6.74 11.84
C GLU A 97 -28.18 6.61 11.71
N VAL A 98 -28.89 6.72 12.84
CA VAL A 98 -30.34 6.88 12.87
C VAL A 98 -30.66 8.17 13.61
N ASN A 99 -31.28 9.13 12.91
CA ASN A 99 -31.54 10.48 13.44
C ASN A 99 -30.28 11.18 13.97
N GLY A 100 -29.15 11.01 13.28
CA GLY A 100 -27.87 11.62 13.67
C GLY A 100 -27.12 10.88 14.78
N VAL A 101 -27.70 9.81 15.34
CA VAL A 101 -27.10 9.01 16.42
C VAL A 101 -26.34 7.83 15.83
N PRO A 102 -25.02 7.68 16.12
CA PRO A 102 -24.22 6.55 15.68
C PRO A 102 -24.80 5.20 16.09
N ARG A 103 -24.72 4.23 15.19
CA ARG A 103 -24.97 2.81 15.43
C ARG A 103 -23.83 1.99 14.86
N TYR A 104 -23.36 1.05 15.66
CA TYR A 104 -22.28 0.15 15.28
C TYR A 104 -22.78 -1.26 15.07
N ASN A 105 -22.32 -1.92 14.00
CA ASN A 105 -22.66 -3.31 13.71
C ASN A 105 -21.39 -4.09 13.37
N TRP A 106 -21.06 -5.08 14.19
CA TRP A 106 -19.82 -5.84 14.07
C TRP A 106 -19.98 -7.15 13.28
N GLN A 107 -21.20 -7.50 12.84
CA GLN A 107 -21.55 -8.82 12.32
C GLN A 107 -20.62 -9.33 11.20
N TYR A 108 -20.33 -8.50 10.19
CA TYR A 108 -19.50 -8.93 9.06
C TYR A 108 -18.00 -8.81 9.33
N ILE A 109 -17.59 -7.82 10.11
CA ILE A 109 -16.17 -7.71 10.46
C ILE A 109 -15.75 -8.85 11.40
N ASP A 110 -16.63 -9.27 12.32
CA ASP A 110 -16.41 -10.43 13.18
C ASP A 110 -16.30 -11.71 12.35
N ASP A 111 -17.16 -11.95 11.35
CA ASP A 111 -17.07 -13.14 10.48
C ASP A 111 -15.73 -13.19 9.72
N VAL A 112 -15.26 -12.05 9.18
CA VAL A 112 -13.95 -12.00 8.51
C VAL A 112 -12.82 -12.24 9.51
N TYR A 113 -12.81 -11.56 10.66
CA TYR A 113 -11.70 -11.64 11.61
C TYR A 113 -11.67 -12.98 12.35
N ASP A 114 -12.82 -13.55 12.68
CA ASP A 114 -12.92 -14.91 13.22
C ASP A 114 -12.29 -15.92 12.25
N PHE A 115 -12.56 -15.78 10.95
CA PHE A 115 -11.92 -16.63 9.93
C PHE A 115 -10.41 -16.45 9.92
N LEU A 116 -9.90 -15.20 9.87
CA LEU A 116 -8.45 -14.94 9.87
C LEU A 116 -7.76 -15.58 11.07
N LEU A 117 -8.31 -15.38 12.27
CA LEU A 117 -7.77 -15.95 13.50
C LEU A 117 -7.88 -17.48 13.52
N SER A 118 -8.96 -18.06 12.98
CA SER A 118 -9.15 -19.51 12.92
C SER A 118 -8.09 -20.23 12.08
N ILE A 119 -7.52 -19.56 11.08
CA ILE A 119 -6.43 -20.09 10.26
C ILE A 119 -5.05 -19.69 10.79
N GLY A 120 -4.97 -19.03 11.96
CA GLY A 120 -3.70 -18.63 12.59
C GLY A 120 -3.09 -17.34 12.03
N MET A 121 -3.85 -16.57 11.24
CA MET A 121 -3.44 -15.26 10.73
C MET A 121 -4.03 -14.12 11.56
N LYS A 122 -3.40 -12.95 11.50
CA LYS A 122 -3.82 -11.75 12.23
C LYS A 122 -4.09 -10.58 11.30
N PRO A 123 -5.06 -9.69 11.63
CA PRO A 123 -5.26 -8.50 10.84
C PRO A 123 -4.12 -7.50 11.07
N PHE A 124 -3.54 -7.01 9.98
CA PHE A 124 -2.91 -5.70 9.94
C PHE A 124 -4.02 -4.73 9.54
N VAL A 125 -4.63 -4.12 10.54
CA VAL A 125 -5.84 -3.30 10.42
C VAL A 125 -5.50 -2.00 9.73
N GLU A 126 -6.22 -1.67 8.66
CA GLU A 126 -6.24 -0.33 8.06
C GLU A 126 -7.55 0.36 8.44
N PHE A 127 -7.48 1.49 9.17
CA PHE A 127 -8.65 2.32 9.43
C PHE A 127 -9.00 3.16 8.20
N GLY A 128 -9.81 2.58 7.32
CA GLY A 128 -10.31 3.25 6.14
C GLY A 128 -11.38 2.44 5.40
N PHE A 129 -12.08 3.00 4.41
CA PHE A 129 -12.15 4.44 4.13
C PHE A 129 -13.33 5.08 4.89
N MET A 130 -13.76 6.29 4.55
CA MET A 130 -14.77 7.00 5.35
C MET A 130 -16.19 6.41 5.15
N PRO A 131 -16.93 6.04 6.22
CA PRO A 131 -18.33 5.65 6.10
C PRO A 131 -19.19 6.77 5.50
N ASN A 132 -20.22 6.44 4.70
CA ASN A 132 -20.98 7.50 4.01
C ASN A 132 -21.76 8.41 4.96
N ALA A 133 -22.16 7.91 6.13
CA ALA A 133 -22.85 8.72 7.14
C ALA A 133 -21.92 9.72 7.85
N LEU A 134 -20.59 9.50 7.79
CA LEU A 134 -19.58 10.30 8.50
C LEU A 134 -18.72 11.17 7.57
N LYS A 135 -18.83 11.05 6.25
CA LYS A 135 -18.03 11.83 5.29
C LYS A 135 -18.27 13.34 5.33
N SER A 136 -17.23 14.12 5.05
CA SER A 136 -17.31 15.58 4.89
C SER A 136 -17.56 16.04 3.45
N GLY A 137 -17.46 15.15 2.46
CA GLY A 137 -17.66 15.49 1.05
C GLY A 137 -17.88 14.28 0.16
N SER A 138 -17.85 14.48 -1.16
CA SER A 138 -18.19 13.46 -2.16
C SER A 138 -17.00 12.82 -2.87
N GLY A 139 -15.76 13.12 -2.44
CA GLY A 139 -14.55 12.52 -3.01
C GLY A 139 -14.57 10.99 -2.89
N LYS A 140 -14.23 10.30 -3.98
CA LYS A 140 -14.30 8.84 -4.06
C LYS A 140 -13.13 8.24 -4.83
N ILE A 141 -12.81 6.99 -4.50
CA ILE A 141 -11.85 6.17 -5.24
C ILE A 141 -12.42 4.78 -5.54
N PHE A 142 -11.86 4.15 -6.58
CA PHE A 142 -12.20 2.83 -7.09
C PHE A 142 -13.64 2.66 -7.60
N TRP A 143 -13.88 1.55 -8.30
CA TRP A 143 -15.20 1.18 -8.83
C TRP A 143 -16.26 0.97 -7.74
N TRP A 144 -15.83 0.64 -6.52
CA TRP A 144 -16.70 0.42 -5.36
C TRP A 144 -16.95 1.70 -4.54
N ASN A 145 -16.56 2.87 -5.05
CA ASN A 145 -16.96 4.18 -4.56
C ASN A 145 -16.57 4.47 -3.09
N ALA A 146 -15.37 4.07 -2.69
CA ALA A 146 -14.86 4.36 -1.35
C ALA A 146 -14.82 5.87 -1.11
N ASN A 147 -15.39 6.39 -0.02
CA ASN A 147 -15.28 7.82 0.25
C ASN A 147 -13.93 8.16 0.88
N VAL A 148 -13.25 9.15 0.31
CA VAL A 148 -11.87 9.52 0.69
C VAL A 148 -11.77 10.89 1.36
N THR A 149 -12.88 11.39 1.90
CA THR A 149 -12.90 12.68 2.62
C THR A 149 -12.73 12.47 4.13
N PRO A 150 -12.22 13.47 4.87
CA PRO A 150 -12.20 13.45 6.33
C PRO A 150 -13.60 13.24 6.95
N PRO A 151 -13.68 12.93 8.26
CA PRO A 151 -14.97 12.89 8.93
C PRO A 151 -15.58 14.30 9.02
N ASN A 152 -16.90 14.41 8.88
CA ASN A 152 -17.63 15.66 9.10
C ASN A 152 -17.71 16.04 10.59
N ASP A 153 -17.51 15.05 11.47
CA ASP A 153 -17.50 15.18 12.92
C ASP A 153 -16.44 14.26 13.49
N TYR A 154 -15.35 14.87 14.00
CA TYR A 154 -14.26 14.11 14.59
C TYR A 154 -14.66 13.42 15.89
N ALA A 155 -15.60 13.96 16.68
CA ALA A 155 -16.03 13.27 17.89
C ALA A 155 -16.75 11.95 17.59
N LYS A 156 -17.49 11.90 16.46
CA LYS A 156 -18.11 10.65 15.98
C LYS A 156 -17.08 9.68 15.42
N TRP A 157 -16.04 10.17 14.74
CA TRP A 157 -14.88 9.35 14.33
C TRP A 157 -14.20 8.74 15.55
N ASP A 158 -13.89 9.55 16.56
CA ASP A 158 -13.21 9.12 17.78
C ASP A 158 -14.01 8.04 18.51
N ALA A 159 -15.33 8.25 18.63
CA ALA A 159 -16.25 7.28 19.21
C ALA A 159 -16.31 5.97 18.41
N LEU A 160 -16.29 6.03 17.08
CA LEU A 160 -16.27 4.84 16.20
C LEU A 160 -14.98 4.04 16.40
N ILE A 161 -13.80 4.68 16.31
CA ILE A 161 -12.51 3.99 16.47
C ILE A 161 -12.40 3.38 17.86
N THR A 162 -12.73 4.15 18.89
CA THR A 162 -12.74 3.67 20.28
C THR A 162 -13.68 2.47 20.46
N ALA A 163 -14.91 2.53 19.92
CA ALA A 163 -15.89 1.46 20.04
C ALA A 163 -15.44 0.18 19.31
N LEU A 164 -14.86 0.31 18.11
CA LEU A 164 -14.39 -0.81 17.32
C LEU A 164 -13.20 -1.53 17.98
N VAL A 165 -12.22 -0.77 18.48
CA VAL A 165 -11.05 -1.33 19.18
C VAL A 165 -11.46 -1.96 20.53
N LYS A 166 -12.40 -1.33 21.27
CA LYS A 166 -12.99 -1.93 22.49
C LYS A 166 -13.73 -3.23 22.19
N HIS A 167 -14.50 -3.27 21.11
CA HIS A 167 -15.21 -4.48 20.69
C HIS A 167 -14.23 -5.64 20.43
N TRP A 168 -13.18 -5.41 19.65
CA TRP A 168 -12.16 -6.44 19.42
C TRP A 168 -11.45 -6.87 20.70
N THR A 169 -11.13 -5.92 21.59
CA THR A 169 -10.54 -6.21 22.91
C THR A 169 -11.46 -7.13 23.73
N GLN A 170 -12.77 -6.86 23.73
CA GLN A 170 -13.76 -7.65 24.45
C GLN A 170 -13.98 -9.04 23.82
N ARG A 171 -13.96 -9.12 22.48
CA ARG A 171 -14.23 -10.36 21.74
C ARG A 171 -13.04 -11.31 21.73
N TYR A 172 -11.85 -10.79 21.46
CA TYR A 172 -10.63 -11.59 21.21
C TYR A 172 -9.66 -11.59 22.39
N GLY A 173 -9.84 -10.68 23.35
CA GLY A 173 -8.96 -10.52 24.51
C GLY A 173 -7.79 -9.58 24.22
N GLU A 174 -7.38 -8.85 25.24
CA GLU A 174 -6.28 -7.87 25.19
C GLU A 174 -5.00 -8.50 24.64
N SER A 175 -4.57 -9.65 25.17
CA SER A 175 -3.35 -10.34 24.73
C SER A 175 -3.33 -10.73 23.25
N GLU A 176 -4.49 -10.95 22.63
CA GLU A 176 -4.54 -11.17 21.18
C GLU A 176 -4.44 -9.83 20.44
N VAL A 177 -5.24 -8.84 20.83
CA VAL A 177 -5.32 -7.54 20.15
C VAL A 177 -4.03 -6.72 20.29
N GLU A 178 -3.27 -6.86 21.38
CA GLU A 178 -1.92 -6.28 21.55
C GLU A 178 -0.95 -6.68 20.43
N THR A 179 -1.17 -7.84 19.82
CA THR A 179 -0.32 -8.32 18.72
C THR A 179 -0.73 -7.77 17.36
N TRP A 180 -1.88 -7.10 17.25
CA TRP A 180 -2.35 -6.54 16.00
C TRP A 180 -1.62 -5.22 15.70
N ARG A 181 -1.75 -4.76 14.45
CA ARG A 181 -1.19 -3.48 13.99
C ARG A 181 -2.30 -2.63 13.42
N PHE A 182 -2.40 -1.40 13.88
CA PHE A 182 -3.42 -0.44 13.49
C PHE A 182 -2.79 0.68 12.64
N GLU A 183 -2.94 0.60 11.32
CA GLU A 183 -2.51 1.64 10.39
C GLU A 183 -3.63 2.63 10.11
N VAL A 184 -3.29 3.92 10.14
CA VAL A 184 -4.24 5.00 9.88
C VAL A 184 -4.23 5.37 8.40
N TRP A 185 -5.35 5.06 7.72
CA TRP A 185 -5.62 5.39 6.33
C TRP A 185 -4.70 4.71 5.30
N ASN A 186 -4.79 5.13 4.04
CA ASN A 186 -3.96 4.65 2.94
C ASN A 186 -3.55 5.83 2.04
N GLU A 187 -2.26 5.96 1.74
CA GLU A 187 -1.65 6.89 0.78
C GLU A 187 -2.24 8.30 0.81
N PRO A 188 -2.30 8.97 1.97
CA PRO A 188 -2.93 10.29 2.08
C PRO A 188 -2.22 11.39 1.28
N ASN A 189 -0.99 11.13 0.82
CA ASN A 189 -0.23 11.99 -0.08
C ASN A 189 -0.62 11.85 -1.55
N TYR A 190 -1.33 10.79 -1.92
CA TYR A 190 -1.83 10.60 -3.28
C TYR A 190 -3.23 11.21 -3.43
N PRO A 191 -3.45 12.15 -4.38
CA PRO A 191 -4.71 12.87 -4.49
C PRO A 191 -5.95 12.00 -4.63
N GLY A 192 -5.84 10.79 -5.19
CA GLY A 192 -6.99 9.87 -5.31
C GLY A 192 -7.46 9.29 -3.98
N PHE A 193 -6.59 9.19 -2.97
CA PHE A 193 -6.91 8.54 -1.69
C PHE A 193 -7.28 9.51 -0.57
N TRP A 194 -7.12 10.82 -0.73
CA TRP A 194 -7.40 11.77 0.33
C TRP A 194 -7.82 13.16 -0.18
N HIS A 195 -9.07 13.52 0.10
CA HIS A 195 -9.75 14.72 -0.41
C HIS A 195 -10.23 15.60 0.75
N PRO A 196 -9.34 16.33 1.44
CA PRO A 196 -9.74 17.28 2.48
C PRO A 196 -10.42 18.53 1.89
N PRO A 197 -11.13 19.31 2.73
CA PRO A 197 -11.63 20.63 2.33
C PRO A 197 -10.48 21.62 2.06
N THR A 198 -10.75 22.63 1.23
CA THR A 198 -9.76 23.59 0.69
C THR A 198 -9.15 24.53 1.74
N ASN A 199 -9.66 24.54 2.96
CA ASN A 199 -9.13 25.30 4.09
C ASN A 199 -8.01 24.56 4.86
N SER A 200 -7.57 23.40 4.39
CA SER A 200 -6.48 22.60 4.97
C SER A 200 -5.63 21.97 3.87
N THR A 201 -4.35 21.72 4.15
CA THR A 201 -3.52 20.92 3.24
C THR A 201 -3.85 19.42 3.42
N PRO A 202 -3.69 18.57 2.39
CA PRO A 202 -3.77 17.11 2.51
C PRO A 202 -2.98 16.56 3.69
N ARG A 203 -1.74 17.01 3.87
CA ARG A 203 -0.88 16.59 4.97
C ARG A 203 -1.47 16.95 6.33
N ASP A 204 -1.82 18.22 6.54
CA ASP A 204 -2.25 18.68 7.87
C ASP A 204 -3.63 18.07 8.23
N ALA A 205 -4.50 17.87 7.24
CA ALA A 205 -5.76 17.16 7.43
C ALA A 205 -5.53 15.67 7.80
N TYR A 206 -4.57 15.01 7.14
CA TYR A 206 -4.21 13.62 7.49
C TYR A 206 -3.59 13.55 8.89
N PHE A 207 -2.69 14.46 9.23
CA PHE A 207 -2.05 14.52 10.55
C PHE A 207 -3.07 14.70 11.68
N ARG A 208 -4.15 15.46 11.42
CA ARG A 208 -5.28 15.54 12.34
C ARG A 208 -6.01 14.19 12.47
N LEU A 209 -6.31 13.52 11.36
CA LEU A 209 -6.93 12.18 11.39
C LEU A 209 -6.05 11.17 12.16
N TYR A 210 -4.74 11.19 11.90
CA TYR A 210 -3.76 10.37 12.60
C TYR A 210 -3.75 10.63 14.10
N GLU A 211 -3.68 11.90 14.52
CA GLU A 211 -3.66 12.25 15.94
C GLU A 211 -4.89 11.71 16.68
N HIS A 212 -6.08 11.96 16.15
CA HIS A 212 -7.33 11.47 16.71
C HIS A 212 -7.31 9.94 16.84
N THR A 213 -7.10 9.25 15.72
CA THR A 213 -7.11 7.78 15.65
C THR A 213 -6.06 7.14 16.57
N ALA A 214 -4.83 7.68 16.62
CA ALA A 214 -3.76 7.14 17.46
C ALA A 214 -4.07 7.31 18.96
N ARG A 215 -4.66 8.44 19.35
CA ARG A 215 -5.11 8.64 20.74
C ARG A 215 -6.27 7.72 21.10
N ASP A 216 -7.21 7.49 20.19
CA ASP A 216 -8.34 6.60 20.42
C ASP A 216 -7.89 5.15 20.64
N VAL A 217 -7.02 4.63 19.78
CA VAL A 217 -6.44 3.28 19.92
C VAL A 217 -5.75 3.13 21.27
N LYS A 218 -4.87 4.07 21.63
CA LYS A 218 -4.14 4.04 22.91
C LYS A 218 -5.01 4.29 24.14
N SER A 219 -6.19 4.89 23.97
CA SER A 219 -7.17 5.02 25.06
C SER A 219 -7.83 3.69 25.43
N VAL A 220 -7.79 2.70 24.53
CA VAL A 220 -8.31 1.36 24.76
C VAL A 220 -7.22 0.42 25.30
N GLY A 221 -6.03 0.44 24.70
CA GLY A 221 -4.89 -0.35 25.14
C GLY A 221 -3.59 0.39 24.89
N THR A 222 -2.81 0.64 25.95
CA THR A 222 -1.55 1.41 25.85
C THR A 222 -0.49 0.70 25.02
N ASP A 223 -0.52 -0.63 24.99
CA ASP A 223 0.42 -1.47 24.27
C ASP A 223 -0.05 -1.81 22.83
N TYR A 224 -1.22 -1.32 22.41
CA TYR A 224 -1.73 -1.54 21.05
C TYR A 224 -0.93 -0.74 20.02
N LEU A 225 -0.43 -1.41 18.98
CA LEU A 225 0.49 -0.80 18.01
C LEU A 225 -0.27 0.05 16.98
N VAL A 226 0.01 1.35 16.91
CA VAL A 226 -0.54 2.28 15.90
C VAL A 226 0.54 2.91 15.03
N GLY A 227 0.28 3.12 13.74
CA GLY A 227 1.28 3.64 12.81
C GLY A 227 0.73 4.25 11.51
N GLY A 228 1.65 4.84 10.74
CA GLY A 228 1.41 5.58 9.49
C GLY A 228 2.74 6.08 8.88
N PRO A 229 2.74 6.97 7.87
CA PRO A 229 1.59 7.63 7.25
C PRO A 229 0.87 6.79 6.18
N ALA A 230 1.28 5.53 5.97
CA ALA A 230 0.82 4.69 4.86
C ALA A 230 1.04 5.33 3.48
N GLY A 231 2.09 6.15 3.35
CA GLY A 231 2.31 6.99 2.17
C GLY A 231 2.59 6.20 0.89
N ALA A 232 2.24 6.77 -0.26
CA ALA A 232 2.74 6.33 -1.55
C ALA A 232 4.23 6.74 -1.63
N GLY A 233 5.12 5.82 -1.27
CA GLY A 233 6.49 6.16 -0.87
C GLY A 233 6.60 6.65 0.58
N PRO A 234 7.81 6.84 1.11
CA PRO A 234 8.02 7.29 2.49
C PRO A 234 7.73 8.80 2.68
N VAL A 235 6.84 9.36 1.86
CA VAL A 235 6.38 10.74 1.93
C VAL A 235 5.71 11.01 3.27
N TRP A 236 6.00 12.16 3.87
CA TRP A 236 5.54 12.60 5.20
C TRP A 236 6.01 11.75 6.39
N THR A 237 6.87 10.75 6.21
CA THR A 237 7.37 9.90 7.31
C THR A 237 8.08 10.74 8.37
N LYS A 238 9.03 11.59 7.94
CA LYS A 238 9.80 12.42 8.86
C LYS A 238 8.90 13.43 9.57
N GLU A 239 8.03 14.09 8.81
CA GLU A 239 7.11 15.10 9.32
C GLU A 239 6.11 14.53 10.31
N LEU A 240 5.62 13.30 10.09
CA LEU A 240 4.74 12.61 11.03
C LEU A 240 5.47 12.28 12.33
N ILE A 241 6.71 11.77 12.25
CA ILE A 241 7.54 11.50 13.43
C ILE A 241 7.78 12.79 14.22
N GLU A 242 8.14 13.89 13.55
CA GLU A 242 8.39 15.19 14.19
C GLU A 242 7.12 15.76 14.86
N LEU A 243 5.97 15.64 14.20
CA LEU A 243 4.67 15.99 14.78
C LEU A 243 4.39 15.17 16.04
N CYS A 244 4.57 13.84 15.95
CA CYS A 244 4.29 12.92 17.06
C CYS A 244 5.18 13.19 18.26
N GLN A 245 6.48 13.42 18.03
CA GLN A 245 7.43 13.78 19.08
C GLN A 245 7.07 15.13 19.73
N SER A 246 6.75 16.15 18.93
CA SER A 246 6.48 17.50 19.42
C SER A 246 5.18 17.58 20.23
N ASN A 247 4.15 16.83 19.84
CA ASN A 247 2.81 16.90 20.43
C ASN A 247 2.45 15.70 21.31
N ARG A 248 3.41 14.79 21.57
CA ARG A 248 3.21 13.54 22.32
C ARG A 248 2.02 12.74 21.76
N ILE A 249 2.01 12.58 20.44
CA ILE A 249 1.06 11.70 19.75
C ILE A 249 1.72 10.32 19.65
N PRO A 250 1.01 9.23 19.99
CA PRO A 250 1.56 7.88 19.88
C PRO A 250 1.92 7.49 18.44
N ILE A 251 3.04 6.80 18.28
CA ILE A 251 3.46 6.15 17.03
C ILE A 251 4.37 4.98 17.37
N ASP A 252 3.99 3.77 16.95
CA ASP A 252 4.71 2.53 17.27
C ASP A 252 5.39 1.93 16.04
N PHE A 253 4.92 2.24 14.82
CA PHE A 253 5.56 1.83 13.58
C PHE A 253 5.35 2.84 12.45
N ILE A 254 6.21 2.73 11.43
CA ILE A 254 6.11 3.49 10.18
C ILE A 254 5.64 2.55 9.07
N SER A 255 4.73 3.04 8.23
CA SER A 255 4.28 2.34 7.02
C SER A 255 4.30 3.24 5.79
N TYR A 256 4.63 2.63 4.66
CA TYR A 256 4.57 3.24 3.32
C TYR A 256 4.58 2.13 2.26
N HIS A 257 4.16 2.47 1.05
CA HIS A 257 4.22 1.58 -0.10
C HIS A 257 5.38 1.91 -1.02
N ALA A 258 5.97 0.89 -1.63
CA ALA A 258 7.03 1.04 -2.60
C ALA A 258 6.75 0.15 -3.82
N TYR A 259 6.88 0.73 -5.00
CA TYR A 259 6.66 0.04 -6.27
C TYR A 259 7.87 0.24 -7.18
N GLY A 260 8.36 -0.84 -7.78
CA GLY A 260 9.51 -0.83 -8.68
C GLY A 260 9.16 -0.44 -10.12
N LEU A 261 8.31 0.57 -10.29
CA LEU A 261 7.79 0.99 -11.59
C LEU A 261 8.70 2.08 -12.17
N GLY A 262 8.87 2.13 -13.49
CA GLY A 262 9.65 3.18 -14.15
C GLY A 262 9.01 4.57 -13.98
N GLY A 263 9.74 5.64 -14.31
CA GLY A 263 9.24 7.01 -14.20
C GLY A 263 7.96 7.24 -15.01
N GLY A 264 6.83 7.39 -14.32
CA GLY A 264 5.49 7.56 -14.88
C GLY A 264 4.40 7.08 -13.91
N PRO A 265 3.12 7.46 -14.09
CA PRO A 265 2.04 7.12 -13.17
C PRO A 265 1.73 5.61 -13.15
N SER A 266 2.09 4.96 -12.05
CA SER A 266 1.58 3.69 -11.51
C SER A 266 1.82 2.43 -12.33
N GLY A 267 0.89 1.45 -12.44
CA GLY A 267 1.04 0.09 -13.05
C GLY A 267 0.19 -0.16 -14.32
N LEU A 268 -0.78 0.72 -14.54
CA LEU A 268 -1.65 1.05 -15.69
C LEU A 268 -2.41 2.27 -15.18
N ASP A 269 -2.82 3.21 -16.03
CA ASP A 269 -3.73 4.25 -15.54
C ASP A 269 -5.02 3.60 -15.00
N GLU A 270 -5.77 4.32 -14.17
CA GLU A 270 -7.02 3.86 -13.56
C GLU A 270 -8.10 3.45 -14.58
N TYR A 271 -7.84 3.65 -15.88
CA TYR A 271 -8.68 3.29 -17.01
C TYR A 271 -8.13 2.12 -17.84
N GLY A 272 -6.93 1.62 -17.55
CA GLY A 272 -6.28 0.51 -18.25
C GLY A 272 -5.70 0.85 -19.63
N ASN A 273 -5.43 2.12 -19.95
CA ASN A 273 -5.07 2.53 -21.31
C ASN A 273 -3.55 2.51 -21.60
N ASN A 274 -2.69 2.64 -20.59
CA ASN A 274 -1.24 2.77 -20.78
C ASN A 274 -0.43 1.76 -19.96
N LYS A 275 0.50 1.03 -20.60
CA LYS A 275 1.36 0.04 -19.92
C LYS A 275 2.36 0.68 -18.98
N LEU A 276 2.63 -0.03 -17.89
CA LEU A 276 3.72 0.29 -17.00
C LEU A 276 4.73 -0.84 -17.02
N TYR A 277 5.97 -0.42 -17.21
CA TYR A 277 7.10 -1.29 -17.27
C TYR A 277 7.74 -1.30 -15.88
N LEU A 278 8.15 -2.47 -15.41
CA LEU A 278 9.08 -2.55 -14.29
C LEU A 278 10.30 -1.68 -14.63
N SER A 279 10.75 -0.90 -13.65
CA SER A 279 11.94 -0.09 -13.82
C SER A 279 13.12 -0.99 -14.16
N PRO A 280 13.95 -0.63 -15.16
CA PRO A 280 15.19 -1.34 -15.41
C PRO A 280 16.18 -1.22 -14.25
N ASN A 281 15.94 -0.28 -13.31
CA ASN A 281 16.69 -0.20 -12.06
C ASN A 281 16.25 -1.32 -11.11
N LEU A 282 17.15 -2.28 -10.87
CA LEU A 282 16.99 -3.37 -9.91
C LEU A 282 16.77 -2.90 -8.46
N HIS A 283 17.18 -1.67 -8.16
CA HIS A 283 17.00 -1.04 -6.85
C HIS A 283 15.79 -0.10 -6.81
N SER A 284 14.95 -0.04 -7.84
CA SER A 284 13.82 0.91 -7.93
C SER A 284 12.85 0.93 -6.74
N VAL A 285 12.69 -0.19 -6.03
CA VAL A 285 11.88 -0.28 -4.80
C VAL A 285 12.59 0.32 -3.59
N ALA A 286 13.93 0.24 -3.55
CA ALA A 286 14.77 0.78 -2.48
C ALA A 286 15.21 2.23 -2.76
N ASP A 287 15.35 2.58 -4.03
CA ASP A 287 15.73 3.90 -4.52
C ASP A 287 14.47 4.77 -4.56
N ILE A 288 14.22 5.38 -3.41
CA ILE A 288 13.09 6.20 -2.95
C ILE A 288 12.64 7.32 -3.93
N VAL A 289 13.37 7.54 -5.02
CA VAL A 289 13.06 8.56 -6.04
C VAL A 289 11.90 8.12 -6.95
N ASN A 290 11.49 6.85 -6.95
CA ASN A 290 10.50 6.29 -7.88
C ASN A 290 9.17 5.84 -7.24
N SER A 291 8.94 6.08 -5.96
CA SER A 291 7.63 5.82 -5.37
C SER A 291 6.59 6.76 -6.00
N GLN A 292 5.50 6.17 -6.52
CA GLN A 292 4.30 6.78 -7.12
C GLN A 292 4.22 8.32 -6.97
N PRO A 293 4.20 9.10 -8.08
CA PRO A 293 4.01 10.55 -8.02
C PRO A 293 2.66 10.98 -7.46
#